data_AF-A0A518BTD0-F1
#
_entry.id   AF-A0A518BTD0-F1
#
_cell.length_a   1.000
_cell.length_b   1.000
_cell.length_c   1.000
_cell.angle_alpha   90.00
_cell.angle_beta   90.00
_cell.angle_gamma   90.00
#
_symmetry.space_group_name_H-M   'P 1'
#
loop_
_entity.id
_entity.type
_entity.pdbx_description
1 polymer ?
#
loop_
_entity_poly.entity_id
_entity_poly.type
_entity_poly.pdbx_seq_one_letter_code
_entity_poly.pdbx_strand_id
1 'polypeptide(L)'
;MKQDADLLDRLDRWRSVRVVVVGDFMLDRYTYGNAERLSPDAPVPVLAVEREEVRPGGASNVCRQLAAMRCDVRALGVIGEDEAGGALVSALAAAGVDGSGLTRSVERPTTVKHSLVGLAQHRHPQKMFRLDTEVKSAIDGGTAERLLESVAASLGEASVLCLEDYNKGVLTEDVCRRVIAMCRERGVPVFVDPAAISDYGKYRGATTITPNRTEAEKATGLSTRGGGDEALAEVARRLRSELDLESVVLTLDKQGALLMVGEERPELVPTVARSVYDVTGAGDTVLAMLSAARGNGCSWRESVALANLAAGLEVERFGVVPIDLEEVMLSALEQRHASLGKARTLETLLPELGAHRRVGKRVAMTNGCFDVLHAGHVAYLREARKAGDLLVVAVNDDASITRLKGEGRPVNGEADRVLVLSELESVDYVVVFDRDTPTHLIEAIRPEVLVKGADYTRDQVVGHEVVDGYGGEIVLVGLREGLSTTNILRKLEDGKG
;
A
#
# COMPACT_ATOMS: atom_id res chain seq x y z
N MET A 1 -11.16 11.51 -12.19
CA MET A 1 -10.13 11.95 -13.16
C MET A 1 -9.10 12.93 -12.58
N LYS A 2 -9.48 14.14 -12.11
CA LYS A 2 -8.48 15.11 -11.60
C LYS A 2 -7.87 14.73 -10.24
N GLN A 3 -8.68 14.20 -9.31
CA GLN A 3 -8.20 13.65 -8.04
C GLN A 3 -7.30 12.41 -8.24
N ASP A 4 -7.65 11.56 -9.21
CA ASP A 4 -6.90 10.32 -9.46
C ASP A 4 -5.54 10.58 -10.11
N ALA A 5 -5.39 11.61 -10.95
CA ALA A 5 -4.08 11.99 -11.50
C ALA A 5 -3.11 12.48 -10.40
N ASP A 6 -3.63 13.12 -9.36
CA ASP A 6 -2.85 13.66 -8.23
C ASP A 6 -2.25 12.54 -7.36
N LEU A 7 -3.01 11.47 -7.08
CA LEU A 7 -2.51 10.34 -6.30
C LEU A 7 -1.28 9.67 -6.93
N LEU A 8 -1.27 9.48 -8.25
CA LEU A 8 -0.13 8.83 -8.92
C LEU A 8 1.11 9.73 -8.96
N ASP A 9 0.94 11.03 -9.19
CA ASP A 9 2.06 11.98 -9.08
C ASP A 9 2.62 11.99 -7.64
N ARG A 10 1.75 11.89 -6.63
CA ARG A 10 2.19 11.77 -5.23
C ARG A 10 2.91 10.46 -4.93
N LEU A 11 2.41 9.34 -5.43
CA LEU A 11 3.08 8.04 -5.30
C LEU A 11 4.43 8.05 -6.04
N ASP A 12 4.51 8.68 -7.21
CA ASP A 12 5.78 8.87 -7.91
C ASP A 12 6.72 9.84 -7.16
N ARG A 13 6.18 10.85 -6.47
CA ARG A 13 7.00 11.76 -5.65
C ARG A 13 7.11 11.32 -4.19
N TRP A 14 6.79 10.07 -3.88
CA TRP A 14 6.84 9.55 -2.51
C TRP A 14 8.24 9.69 -1.93
N ARG A 15 8.34 10.39 -0.80
CA ARG A 15 9.60 10.66 -0.12
C ARG A 15 9.64 9.90 1.20
N SER A 16 10.87 9.72 1.68
CA SER A 16 11.06 9.32 3.06
C SER A 16 10.67 10.49 3.96
N VAL A 17 9.59 10.30 4.73
CA VAL A 17 9.09 11.25 5.71
C VAL A 17 9.39 10.71 7.10
N ARG A 18 9.69 11.61 8.05
CA ARG A 18 9.96 11.17 9.43
C ARG A 18 8.67 10.99 10.20
N VAL A 19 8.45 9.78 10.71
CA VAL A 19 7.30 9.43 11.54
C VAL A 19 7.78 9.01 12.92
N VAL A 20 7.24 9.64 13.96
CA VAL A 20 7.53 9.32 15.36
C VAL A 20 6.40 8.45 15.89
N VAL A 21 6.72 7.26 16.42
CA VAL A 21 5.72 6.37 17.01
C VAL A 21 5.92 6.34 18.52
N VAL A 22 4.89 6.77 19.26
CA VAL A 22 4.83 6.69 20.72
C VAL A 22 3.78 5.66 21.12
N GLY A 23 4.12 4.66 21.93
CA GLY A 23 3.11 3.67 22.27
C GLY A 23 3.57 2.52 23.14
N ASP A 24 2.70 1.51 23.18
CA ASP A 24 2.96 0.25 23.88
C ASP A 24 3.73 -0.72 22.96
N PHE A 25 5.03 -0.82 23.18
CA PHE A 25 5.92 -1.72 22.45
C PHE A 25 5.85 -3.14 23.02
N MET A 26 5.70 -4.12 22.14
CA MET A 26 5.64 -5.53 22.52
C MET A 26 6.30 -6.47 21.52
N LEU A 27 6.59 -7.68 21.99
CA LEU A 27 7.22 -8.74 21.24
C LEU A 27 6.26 -9.93 21.11
N ASP A 28 5.93 -10.31 19.89
CA ASP A 28 5.21 -11.55 19.62
C ASP A 28 6.22 -12.69 19.50
N ARG A 29 6.12 -13.67 20.39
CA ARG A 29 6.98 -14.87 20.39
C ARG A 29 6.15 -16.08 19.97
N TYR A 30 6.69 -16.91 19.11
CA TYR A 30 6.07 -18.14 18.67
C TYR A 30 7.01 -19.31 18.93
N THR A 31 6.55 -20.31 19.67
CA THR A 31 7.29 -21.57 19.84
C THR A 31 6.50 -22.67 19.16
N TYR A 32 7.09 -23.25 18.12
CA TYR A 32 6.51 -24.32 17.34
C TYR A 32 7.08 -25.65 17.80
N GLY A 33 6.23 -26.66 17.93
CA GLY A 33 6.68 -28.00 18.31
C GLY A 33 5.62 -29.07 18.13
N ASN A 34 6.04 -30.33 18.21
CA ASN A 34 5.13 -31.46 18.16
C ASN A 34 4.56 -31.75 19.56
N ALA A 35 3.24 -31.94 19.65
CA ALA A 35 2.53 -32.24 20.89
C ALA A 35 1.95 -33.67 20.87
N GLU A 36 2.81 -34.66 20.66
CA GLU A 36 2.40 -36.07 20.41
C GLU A 36 2.16 -36.88 21.69
N ARG A 37 2.68 -36.43 22.83
CA ARG A 37 2.58 -37.16 24.10
C ARG A 37 2.06 -36.28 25.23
N LEU A 38 1.46 -36.93 26.22
CA LEU A 38 1.10 -36.32 27.49
C LEU A 38 2.26 -36.42 28.48
N SER A 39 2.30 -35.50 29.44
CA SER A 39 3.25 -35.54 30.54
C SER A 39 2.97 -36.75 31.46
N PRO A 40 3.99 -37.45 31.96
CA PRO A 40 3.79 -38.51 32.96
C PRO A 40 3.33 -37.94 34.32
N ASP A 41 3.59 -36.66 34.59
CA ASP A 41 3.34 -36.01 35.88
C ASP A 41 1.94 -35.37 35.97
N ALA A 42 1.29 -35.10 34.83
CA ALA A 42 -0.05 -34.51 34.75
C ALA A 42 -0.67 -34.77 33.37
N PRO A 43 -2.01 -34.78 33.23
CA PRO A 43 -2.69 -34.99 31.95
C PRO A 43 -2.63 -33.73 31.06
N VAL A 44 -1.42 -33.24 30.77
CA VAL A 44 -1.15 -32.05 29.95
C VAL A 44 -0.26 -32.43 28.76
N PRO A 45 -0.47 -31.83 27.57
CA PRO A 45 0.41 -32.05 26.43
C PRO A 45 1.85 -31.60 26.70
N VAL A 46 2.82 -32.38 26.20
CA VAL A 46 4.23 -31.97 26.16
C VAL A 46 4.54 -31.45 24.77
N LEU A 47 4.89 -30.17 24.67
CA LEU A 47 5.33 -29.56 23.41
C LEU A 47 6.85 -29.78 23.24
N ALA A 48 7.23 -30.66 22.32
CA ALA A 48 8.63 -30.84 21.92
C ALA A 48 9.00 -29.72 20.94
N VAL A 49 9.68 -28.69 21.44
CA VAL A 49 10.06 -27.50 20.66
C VAL A 49 10.96 -27.88 19.49
N GLU A 50 10.59 -27.42 18.30
CA GLU A 50 11.39 -27.57 17.07
C GLU A 50 12.01 -26.24 16.65
N ARG A 51 11.25 -25.15 16.74
CA ARG A 51 11.72 -23.81 16.36
C ARG A 51 11.01 -22.72 17.14
N GLU A 52 11.70 -21.61 17.29
CA GLU A 52 11.15 -20.39 17.85
C GLU A 52 11.26 -19.24 16.85
N GLU A 53 10.26 -18.38 16.83
CA GLU A 53 10.27 -17.14 16.08
C GLU A 53 9.91 -15.98 17.00
N VAL A 54 10.49 -14.83 16.68
CA VAL A 54 10.23 -13.57 17.36
C VAL A 54 9.84 -12.55 16.29
N ARG A 55 8.74 -11.85 16.54
CA ARG A 55 8.20 -10.82 15.66
C ARG A 55 7.88 -9.57 16.47
N PRO A 56 8.16 -8.37 15.95
CA PRO A 56 7.71 -7.14 16.62
C PRO A 56 6.19 -7.01 16.55
N GLY A 57 5.56 -6.70 17.68
CA GLY A 57 4.12 -6.51 17.82
C GLY A 57 3.76 -5.14 18.41
N GLY A 58 2.49 -4.77 18.34
CA GLY A 58 1.97 -3.49 18.83
C GLY A 58 2.59 -2.28 18.15
N ALA A 59 3.01 -1.27 18.92
CA ALA A 59 3.70 -0.10 18.37
C ALA A 59 4.92 -0.46 17.51
N SER A 60 5.58 -1.57 17.81
CA SER A 60 6.71 -2.08 17.04
C SER A 60 6.29 -2.57 15.65
N ASN A 61 5.06 -3.06 15.48
CA ASN A 61 4.53 -3.46 14.19
C ASN A 61 4.20 -2.24 13.32
N VAL A 62 3.55 -1.22 13.89
CA VAL A 62 3.34 0.08 13.21
C VAL A 62 4.67 0.63 12.69
N CYS A 63 5.73 0.57 13.52
CA CYS A 63 7.06 1.01 13.10
C CYS A 63 7.60 0.23 11.89
N ARG A 64 7.42 -1.09 11.87
CA ARG A 64 7.85 -1.94 10.74
C ARG A 64 7.06 -1.65 9.47
N GLN A 65 5.75 -1.44 9.60
CA GLN A 65 4.91 -1.06 8.47
C GLN A 65 5.36 0.26 7.87
N LEU A 66 5.59 1.28 8.71
CA LEU A 66 6.10 2.58 8.27
C LEU A 66 7.46 2.46 7.56
N ALA A 67 8.37 1.62 8.08
CA ALA A 67 9.67 1.39 7.46
C ALA A 67 9.55 0.71 6.09
N ALA A 68 8.66 -0.30 5.94
CA ALA A 68 8.34 -0.91 4.65
C ALA A 68 7.68 0.07 3.67
N MET A 69 6.97 1.07 4.21
CA MET A 69 6.42 2.21 3.46
C MET A 69 7.46 3.33 3.17
N ARG A 70 8.75 3.05 3.40
CA ARG A 70 9.92 3.93 3.19
C ARG A 70 9.99 5.16 4.08
N CYS A 71 9.30 5.17 5.22
CA CYS A 71 9.41 6.24 6.21
C CYS A 71 10.71 6.13 7.03
N ASP A 72 11.22 7.28 7.48
CA ASP A 72 12.24 7.34 8.52
C ASP A 72 11.53 7.27 9.89
N VAL A 73 11.74 6.19 10.64
CA VAL A 73 10.89 5.87 11.79
C VAL A 73 11.67 5.97 13.09
N ARG A 74 11.14 6.77 14.03
CA ARG A 74 11.65 6.87 15.40
C ARG A 74 10.68 6.23 16.38
N ALA A 75 11.13 5.19 17.08
CA ALA A 75 10.33 4.44 18.06
C ALA A 75 10.57 4.97 19.49
N LEU A 76 9.50 5.42 20.16
CA LEU A 76 9.52 5.98 21.50
C LEU A 76 8.51 5.26 22.40
N GLY A 77 8.96 4.71 23.52
CA GLY A 77 8.10 3.92 24.40
C GLY A 77 8.88 3.39 25.57
N VAL A 78 8.32 2.38 26.24
CA VAL A 78 8.95 1.79 27.43
C VAL A 78 9.11 0.30 27.23
N ILE A 79 10.34 -0.18 27.44
CA ILE A 79 10.73 -1.59 27.38
C ILE A 79 11.42 -2.00 28.68
N GLY A 80 11.41 -3.28 29.00
CA GLY A 80 12.13 -3.82 30.13
C GLY A 80 13.63 -3.89 29.89
N GLU A 81 14.40 -3.89 30.98
CA GLU A 81 15.81 -4.32 30.98
C GLU A 81 15.92 -5.85 30.99
N ASP A 82 15.42 -6.47 29.93
CA ASP A 82 15.35 -7.92 29.78
C ASP A 82 15.73 -8.38 28.37
N GLU A 83 15.84 -9.71 28.20
CA GLU A 83 16.17 -10.34 26.92
C GLU A 83 15.17 -9.95 25.83
N ALA A 84 13.87 -9.90 26.16
CA ALA A 84 12.82 -9.51 25.23
C ALA A 84 12.99 -8.06 24.74
N GLY A 85 13.37 -7.13 25.62
CA GLY A 85 13.67 -5.74 25.24
C GLY A 85 14.88 -5.65 24.32
N GLY A 86 15.92 -6.44 24.58
CA GLY A 86 17.08 -6.56 23.68
C GLY A 86 16.73 -7.13 22.30
N ALA A 87 15.93 -8.19 22.26
CA ALA A 87 15.44 -8.81 21.04
C ALA A 87 14.56 -7.85 20.22
N LEU A 88 13.69 -7.09 20.88
CA LEU A 88 12.83 -6.10 20.25
C LEU A 88 13.63 -4.98 19.58
N VAL A 89 14.61 -4.40 20.28
CA VAL A 89 15.48 -3.36 19.73
C VAL A 89 16.25 -3.88 18.51
N SER A 90 16.74 -5.12 18.58
CA SER A 90 17.45 -5.76 17.47
C SER A 90 16.55 -5.97 16.25
N ALA A 91 15.30 -6.39 16.49
CA ALA A 91 14.32 -6.59 15.42
C ALA A 91 13.85 -5.27 14.77
N LEU A 92 13.73 -4.19 15.54
CA LEU A 92 13.46 -2.85 15.01
C LEU A 92 14.63 -2.33 14.16
N ALA A 93 15.86 -2.47 14.66
CA ALA A 93 17.06 -2.06 13.92
C ALA A 93 17.21 -2.84 12.60
N ALA A 94 16.93 -4.14 12.60
CA ALA A 94 16.94 -4.96 11.39
C ALA A 94 15.88 -4.52 10.35
N ALA A 95 14.80 -3.89 10.80
CA ALA A 95 13.78 -3.29 9.95
C ALA A 95 14.09 -1.83 9.55
N GLY A 96 15.24 -1.28 9.93
CA GLY A 96 15.62 0.11 9.64
C GLY A 96 14.95 1.15 10.53
N VAL A 97 14.38 0.74 11.67
CA VAL A 97 13.73 1.64 12.64
C VAL A 97 14.72 2.10 13.70
N ASP A 98 14.72 3.39 13.98
CA ASP A 98 15.51 3.99 15.06
C ASP A 98 14.83 3.79 16.42
N GLY A 99 15.26 2.74 17.13
CA GLY A 99 14.81 2.41 18.48
C GLY A 99 15.57 3.10 19.61
N SER A 100 16.47 4.04 19.34
CA SER A 100 17.32 4.63 20.40
C SER A 100 16.58 5.58 21.36
N GLY A 101 15.30 5.86 21.09
CA GLY A 101 14.42 6.61 22.01
C GLY A 101 13.53 5.74 22.89
N LEU A 102 13.70 4.40 22.85
CA LEU A 102 13.02 3.50 23.78
C LEU A 102 13.61 3.65 25.20
N THR A 103 12.76 4.00 26.15
CA THR A 103 13.13 4.12 27.56
C THR A 103 13.16 2.75 28.21
N ARG A 104 14.28 2.41 28.84
CA ARG A 104 14.42 1.16 29.60
C ARG A 104 13.89 1.32 31.02
N SER A 105 13.24 0.26 31.52
CA SER A 105 12.71 0.17 32.88
C SER A 105 13.12 -1.15 33.53
N VAL A 106 13.62 -1.07 34.77
CA VAL A 106 13.89 -2.26 35.61
C VAL A 106 12.64 -2.74 36.36
N GLU A 107 11.63 -1.87 36.48
CA GLU A 107 10.40 -2.16 37.27
C GLU A 107 9.31 -2.82 36.43
N ARG A 108 9.45 -2.81 35.09
CA ARG A 108 8.47 -3.33 34.15
C ARG A 108 9.14 -4.28 33.14
N PRO A 109 8.61 -5.50 32.95
CA PRO A 109 9.08 -6.35 31.87
C PRO A 109 8.64 -5.79 30.52
N THR A 110 9.43 -6.06 29.48
CA THR A 110 8.98 -5.89 28.09
C THR A 110 7.71 -6.71 27.88
N THR A 111 6.69 -6.12 27.25
CA THR A 111 5.44 -6.85 26.98
C THR A 111 5.71 -7.96 25.96
N VAL A 112 5.41 -9.21 26.32
CA VAL A 112 5.57 -10.38 25.43
C VAL A 112 4.25 -11.12 25.26
N LYS A 113 3.90 -11.44 24.02
CA LYS A 113 2.79 -12.31 23.65
C LYS A 113 3.35 -13.62 23.09
N HIS A 114 3.44 -14.64 23.93
CA HIS A 114 4.07 -15.90 23.59
C HIS A 114 3.04 -16.96 23.19
N SER A 115 2.89 -17.22 21.89
CA SER A 115 2.04 -18.27 21.35
C SER A 115 2.79 -19.60 21.23
N LEU A 116 2.25 -20.66 21.85
CA LEU A 116 2.71 -22.03 21.68
C LEU A 116 1.89 -22.68 20.55
N VAL A 117 2.56 -23.16 19.50
CA VAL A 117 1.94 -23.68 18.29
C VAL A 117 2.28 -25.16 18.11
N GLY A 118 1.23 -25.99 18.12
CA GLY A 118 1.34 -27.42 17.84
C GLY A 118 1.44 -27.68 16.35
N LEU A 119 2.50 -28.40 15.95
CA LEU A 119 2.63 -29.03 14.65
C LEU A 119 2.07 -30.44 14.79
N ALA A 120 0.90 -30.71 14.23
CA ALA A 120 0.35 -32.06 14.21
C ALA A 120 0.71 -32.70 12.87
N GLN A 121 1.31 -33.90 12.91
CA GLN A 121 1.66 -34.68 11.71
C GLN A 121 0.44 -34.78 10.77
N HIS A 122 0.44 -34.01 9.68
CA HIS A 122 -0.61 -33.89 8.65
C HIS A 122 -1.78 -32.88 8.86
N ARG A 123 -1.73 -31.98 9.85
CA ARG A 123 -2.70 -30.87 9.97
C ARG A 123 -2.02 -29.50 9.95
N HIS A 124 -2.79 -28.46 9.62
CA HIS A 124 -2.30 -27.08 9.71
C HIS A 124 -1.86 -26.74 11.15
N PRO A 125 -0.78 -25.95 11.34
CA PRO A 125 -0.32 -25.52 12.66
C PRO A 125 -1.45 -24.90 13.48
N GLN A 126 -1.58 -25.28 14.76
CA GLN A 126 -2.65 -24.78 15.63
C GLN A 126 -2.08 -24.10 16.88
N LYS A 127 -2.51 -22.87 17.17
CA LYS A 127 -2.20 -22.18 18.44
C LYS A 127 -2.85 -22.96 19.59
N MET A 128 -2.01 -23.48 20.50
CA MET A 128 -2.44 -24.27 21.66
C MET A 128 -2.68 -23.39 22.89
N PHE A 129 -1.69 -22.57 23.23
CA PHE A 129 -1.73 -21.67 24.38
C PHE A 129 -1.07 -20.35 24.05
N ARG A 130 -1.46 -19.29 24.77
CA ARG A 130 -0.77 -18.01 24.74
C ARG A 130 -0.41 -17.60 26.17
N LEU A 131 0.85 -17.25 26.38
CA LEU A 131 1.35 -16.69 27.63
C LEU A 131 1.61 -15.21 27.41
N ASP A 132 1.00 -14.37 28.24
CA ASP A 132 1.18 -12.92 28.19
C ASP A 132 2.04 -12.51 29.39
N THR A 133 3.24 -11.98 29.13
CA THR A 133 4.08 -11.33 30.15
C THR A 133 3.92 -9.84 29.99
N GLU A 134 3.13 -9.20 30.86
CA GLU A 134 2.78 -7.79 30.71
C GLU A 134 2.46 -7.13 32.06
N VAL A 135 2.69 -5.82 32.12
CA VAL A 135 2.20 -4.93 33.19
C VAL A 135 1.34 -3.86 32.54
N LYS A 136 0.14 -3.62 33.10
CA LYS A 136 -0.83 -2.64 32.56
C LYS A 136 -0.96 -1.38 33.41
N SER A 137 -0.33 -1.33 34.58
CA SER A 137 -0.35 -0.14 35.42
C SER A 137 0.35 1.02 34.70
N ALA A 138 -0.04 2.25 35.05
CA ALA A 138 0.64 3.44 34.57
C ALA A 138 2.16 3.36 34.86
N ILE A 139 2.97 3.88 33.93
CA ILE A 139 4.39 4.12 34.20
C ILE A 139 4.56 5.15 35.33
N ASP A 140 5.67 5.07 36.05
CA ASP A 140 6.02 6.06 37.06
C ASP A 140 6.33 7.43 36.43
N GLY A 141 6.23 8.50 37.22
CA GLY A 141 6.44 9.86 36.75
C GLY A 141 7.85 10.11 36.20
N GLY A 142 8.88 9.46 36.75
CA GLY A 142 10.25 9.62 36.26
C GLY A 142 10.44 8.99 34.88
N THR A 143 9.86 7.82 34.65
CA THR A 143 9.83 7.18 33.32
C THR A 143 8.99 7.98 32.32
N ALA A 144 7.87 8.56 32.76
CA ALA A 144 7.04 9.42 31.92
C ALA A 144 7.81 10.67 31.46
N GLU A 145 8.53 11.36 32.35
CA GLU A 145 9.32 12.54 31.96
C GLU A 145 10.42 12.20 30.95
N ARG A 146 11.17 11.10 31.14
CA ARG A 146 12.20 10.67 30.17
C ARG A 146 11.62 10.36 28.79
N LEU A 147 10.43 9.75 28.74
CA LEU A 147 9.72 9.52 27.50
C LEU A 147 9.33 10.86 26.84
N LEU A 148 8.80 11.80 27.61
CA LEU A 148 8.37 13.12 27.11
C LEU A 148 9.54 13.98 26.63
N GLU A 149 10.70 13.91 27.30
CA GLU A 149 11.96 14.51 26.83
C GLU A 149 12.39 13.92 25.47
N SER A 150 12.30 12.59 25.33
CA SER A 150 12.61 11.90 24.08
C SER A 150 11.65 12.28 22.95
N VAL A 151 10.36 12.45 23.26
CA VAL A 151 9.37 12.99 22.31
C VAL A 151 9.76 14.39 21.89
N ALA A 152 9.97 15.31 22.84
CA ALA A 152 10.31 16.70 22.55
C ALA A 152 11.54 16.84 21.64
N ALA A 153 12.57 16.02 21.87
CA ALA A 153 13.78 15.98 21.05
C ALA A 153 13.54 15.45 19.62
N SER A 154 12.51 14.63 19.41
CA SER A 154 12.23 13.98 18.12
C SER A 154 11.26 14.78 17.22
N LEU A 155 10.58 15.80 17.75
CA LEU A 155 9.54 16.54 17.01
C LEU A 155 10.07 17.49 15.93
N GLY A 156 11.33 17.93 16.00
CA GLY A 156 11.85 19.00 15.12
C GLY A 156 11.79 18.69 13.62
N GLU A 157 11.92 17.42 13.24
CA GLU A 157 11.88 16.94 11.85
C GLU A 157 10.67 16.04 11.56
N ALA A 158 9.78 15.84 12.54
CA ALA A 158 8.67 14.91 12.42
C ALA A 158 7.58 15.45 11.48
N SER A 159 7.19 14.65 10.49
CA SER A 159 6.06 14.95 9.60
C SER A 159 4.73 14.52 10.21
N VAL A 160 4.72 13.44 10.99
CA VAL A 160 3.55 12.90 11.71
C VAL A 160 4.03 12.24 13.00
N LEU A 161 3.22 12.31 14.07
CA LEU A 161 3.39 11.50 15.28
C LEU A 161 2.21 10.54 15.44
N CYS A 162 2.50 9.27 15.71
CA CYS A 162 1.53 8.23 15.97
C CYS A 162 1.47 7.92 17.48
N LEU A 163 0.26 7.80 18.04
CA LEU A 163 0.00 7.23 19.35
C LEU A 163 -0.62 5.84 19.15
N GLU A 164 0.11 4.80 19.56
CA GLU A 164 -0.34 3.40 19.46
C GLU A 164 -0.64 2.84 20.85
N ASP A 165 -1.93 2.72 21.20
CA ASP A 165 -2.37 2.43 22.56
C ASP A 165 -2.99 1.05 22.71
N TYR A 166 -2.23 0.12 23.29
CA TYR A 166 -2.70 -1.22 23.64
C TYR A 166 -3.12 -1.36 25.11
N ASN A 167 -3.27 -0.23 25.80
CA ASN A 167 -3.58 -0.14 27.22
C ASN A 167 -2.60 -0.94 28.10
N LYS A 168 -1.29 -0.80 27.84
CA LYS A 168 -0.19 -1.36 28.67
C LYS A 168 0.42 -0.32 29.61
N GLY A 169 -0.19 0.85 29.70
CA GLY A 169 0.11 1.85 30.72
C GLY A 169 1.28 2.77 30.39
N VAL A 170 1.80 2.77 29.16
CA VAL A 170 2.74 3.80 28.67
C VAL A 170 1.97 5.07 28.31
N LEU A 171 0.89 4.92 27.54
CA LEU A 171 0.01 6.02 27.12
C LEU A 171 -1.02 6.37 28.21
N THR A 172 -0.52 6.96 29.28
CA THR A 172 -1.34 7.55 30.35
C THR A 172 -2.03 8.83 29.87
N GLU A 173 -3.01 9.31 30.64
CA GLU A 173 -3.66 10.58 30.33
C GLU A 173 -2.66 11.75 30.26
N ASP A 174 -1.76 11.86 31.24
CA ASP A 174 -0.74 12.92 31.26
C ASP A 174 0.18 12.84 30.04
N VAL A 175 0.69 11.65 29.71
CA VAL A 175 1.57 11.44 28.55
C VAL A 175 0.85 11.83 27.26
N CYS A 176 -0.35 11.30 27.00
CA CYS A 176 -1.10 11.62 25.78
C CYS A 176 -1.36 13.12 25.66
N ARG A 177 -1.84 13.76 26.73
CA ARG A 177 -2.22 15.19 26.69
C ARG A 177 -1.00 16.09 26.49
N ARG A 178 0.14 15.79 27.12
CA ARG A 178 1.38 16.54 26.92
C ARG A 178 2.00 16.31 25.54
N VAL A 179 2.01 15.07 25.04
CA VAL A 179 2.49 14.78 23.67
C VAL A 179 1.64 15.53 22.63
N ILE A 180 0.32 15.46 22.75
CA ILE A 180 -0.61 16.18 21.85
C ILE A 180 -0.35 17.69 21.91
N ALA A 181 -0.20 18.27 23.11
CA ALA A 181 0.09 19.69 23.28
C ALA A 181 1.41 20.09 22.58
N MET A 182 2.51 19.36 22.82
CA MET A 182 3.82 19.62 22.21
C MET A 182 3.77 19.56 20.68
N CYS A 183 2.99 18.63 20.13
CA CYS A 183 2.80 18.48 18.68
C CYS A 183 2.00 19.64 18.09
N ARG A 184 0.89 20.03 18.74
CA ARG A 184 0.07 21.17 18.31
C ARG A 184 0.86 22.47 18.27
N GLU A 185 1.69 22.73 19.28
CA GLU A 185 2.57 23.91 19.33
C GLU A 185 3.54 23.97 18.14
N ARG A 186 3.95 22.81 17.63
CA ARG A 186 4.90 22.67 16.51
C ARG A 186 4.23 22.43 15.15
N GLY A 187 2.90 22.32 15.12
CA GLY A 187 2.16 21.98 13.90
C GLY A 187 2.39 20.54 13.41
N VAL A 188 2.83 19.63 14.27
CA VAL A 188 2.97 18.20 13.94
C VAL A 188 1.62 17.51 14.14
N PRO A 189 1.05 16.84 13.11
CA PRO A 189 -0.21 16.13 13.27
C PRO A 189 -0.04 14.87 14.13
N VAL A 190 -1.05 14.58 14.96
CA VAL A 190 -1.06 13.42 15.89
C VAL A 190 -2.16 12.45 15.51
N PHE A 191 -1.77 11.23 15.14
CA PHE A 191 -2.68 10.17 14.71
C PHE A 191 -2.73 9.11 15.80
N VAL A 192 -3.93 8.65 16.15
CA VAL A 192 -4.12 7.78 17.30
C VAL A 192 -4.81 6.49 16.87
N ASP A 193 -4.19 5.35 17.13
CA ASP A 193 -4.91 4.08 17.22
C ASP A 193 -5.28 3.84 18.70
N PRO A 194 -6.57 3.97 19.05
CA PRO A 194 -6.94 4.03 20.44
C PRO A 194 -7.10 2.64 21.05
N ALA A 195 -6.76 2.54 22.34
CA ALA A 195 -7.10 1.37 23.13
C ALA A 195 -8.59 1.05 23.11
N ALA A 196 -8.93 -0.23 23.25
CA ALA A 196 -10.30 -0.71 23.44
C ALA A 196 -10.85 -0.38 24.85
N ILE A 197 -11.02 0.90 25.15
CA ILE A 197 -11.53 1.46 26.42
C ILE A 197 -12.82 2.27 26.17
N SER A 198 -13.50 2.66 27.26
CA SER A 198 -14.78 3.39 27.20
C SER A 198 -14.64 4.91 27.22
N ASP A 199 -13.45 5.44 27.51
CA ASP A 199 -13.20 6.88 27.59
C ASP A 199 -11.97 7.24 26.78
N TYR A 200 -12.17 8.08 25.77
CA TYR A 200 -11.14 8.58 24.86
C TYR A 200 -10.67 9.99 25.21
N GLY A 201 -11.10 10.55 26.34
CA GLY A 201 -10.76 11.91 26.77
C GLY A 201 -9.26 12.22 26.77
N LYS A 202 -8.41 11.21 27.04
CA LYS A 202 -6.95 11.34 26.97
C LYS A 202 -6.40 11.69 25.58
N TYR A 203 -7.13 11.40 24.51
CA TYR A 203 -6.73 11.69 23.12
C TYR A 203 -7.25 13.03 22.59
N ARG A 204 -7.94 13.82 23.43
CA ARG A 204 -8.52 15.09 23.01
C ARG A 204 -7.46 16.00 22.38
N GLY A 205 -7.79 16.64 21.26
CA GLY A 205 -6.95 17.59 20.53
C GLY A 205 -5.95 16.93 19.56
N ALA A 206 -5.95 15.60 19.43
CA ALA A 206 -5.24 14.91 18.36
C ALA A 206 -5.80 15.31 16.98
N THR A 207 -5.06 15.03 15.92
CA THR A 207 -5.51 15.34 14.55
C THR A 207 -6.57 14.34 14.09
N THR A 208 -6.31 13.05 14.29
CA THR A 208 -7.26 11.98 13.92
C THR A 208 -7.18 10.80 14.88
N ILE A 209 -8.24 10.00 14.87
CA ILE A 209 -8.33 8.73 15.59
C ILE A 209 -8.83 7.63 14.63
N THR A 210 -8.33 6.40 14.80
CA THR A 210 -8.59 5.27 13.87
C THR A 210 -9.30 4.07 14.52
N PRO A 211 -10.36 4.23 15.35
CA PRO A 211 -10.98 3.08 16.01
C PRO A 211 -11.72 2.19 15.02
N ASN A 212 -11.79 0.90 15.33
CA ASN A 212 -12.75 0.03 14.68
C ASN A 212 -14.18 0.29 15.18
N ARG A 213 -15.17 -0.28 14.49
CA ARG A 213 -16.59 -0.15 14.86
C ARG A 213 -16.84 -0.47 16.35
N THR A 214 -16.27 -1.56 16.86
CA THR A 214 -16.53 -2.03 18.23
C THR A 214 -15.94 -1.09 19.27
N GLU A 215 -14.72 -0.61 19.04
CA GLU A 215 -14.05 0.41 19.84
C GLU A 215 -14.84 1.72 19.87
N ALA A 216 -15.28 2.20 18.70
CA ALA A 216 -16.04 3.43 18.58
C ALA A 216 -17.41 3.34 19.29
N GLU A 217 -18.12 2.23 19.15
CA GLU A 217 -19.36 1.95 19.88
C GLU A 217 -19.12 1.93 21.40
N LYS A 218 -18.02 1.31 21.84
CA LYS A 218 -17.66 1.22 23.26
C LYS A 218 -17.32 2.59 23.85
N ALA A 219 -16.58 3.42 23.13
CA ALA A 219 -16.16 4.75 23.59
C ALA A 219 -17.31 5.76 23.59
N THR A 220 -18.20 5.68 22.61
CA THR A 220 -19.35 6.61 22.52
C THR A 220 -20.57 6.12 23.30
N GLY A 221 -20.69 4.82 23.57
CA GLY A 221 -21.91 4.21 24.09
C GLY A 221 -23.09 4.20 23.10
N LEU A 222 -22.84 4.52 21.83
CA LEU A 222 -23.83 4.47 20.76
C LEU A 222 -23.75 3.11 20.03
N SER A 223 -24.89 2.60 19.57
CA SER A 223 -24.95 1.35 18.78
C SER A 223 -25.15 1.66 17.30
N THR A 224 -24.38 1.01 16.43
CA THR A 224 -24.53 1.10 14.98
C THR A 224 -25.41 0.00 14.39
N ARG A 225 -25.89 -0.95 15.23
CA ARG A 225 -26.72 -2.07 14.78
C ARG A 225 -28.08 -1.60 14.27
N GLY A 226 -28.41 -1.97 13.03
CA GLY A 226 -29.71 -1.70 12.40
C GLY A 226 -29.95 -0.25 11.96
N GLY A 227 -29.01 0.66 12.22
CA GLY A 227 -29.13 2.09 11.90
C GLY A 227 -28.49 2.53 10.59
N GLY A 228 -27.83 1.61 9.86
CA GLY A 228 -27.17 1.90 8.59
C GLY A 228 -26.08 2.97 8.70
N ASP A 229 -25.87 3.72 7.61
CA ASP A 229 -24.80 4.71 7.49
C ASP A 229 -24.99 5.92 8.44
N GLU A 230 -26.24 6.25 8.81
CA GLU A 230 -26.50 7.40 9.69
C GLU A 230 -26.06 7.14 11.13
N ALA A 231 -26.23 5.92 11.63
CA ALA A 231 -25.74 5.57 12.97
C ALA A 231 -24.21 5.59 13.05
N LEU A 232 -23.53 5.21 11.96
CA LEU A 232 -22.08 5.35 11.84
C LEU A 232 -21.63 6.81 11.80
N ALA A 233 -22.35 7.64 11.04
CA ALA A 233 -22.12 9.08 10.98
C ALA A 233 -22.26 9.73 12.36
N GLU A 234 -23.25 9.32 13.15
CA GLU A 234 -23.45 9.85 14.50
C GLU A 234 -22.31 9.49 15.47
N VAL A 235 -21.82 8.24 15.42
CA VAL A 235 -20.64 7.82 16.18
C VAL A 235 -19.42 8.67 15.80
N ALA A 236 -19.18 8.89 14.50
CA ALA A 236 -18.06 9.72 14.03
C ALA A 236 -18.18 11.19 14.48
N ARG A 237 -19.38 11.78 14.35
CA ARG A 237 -19.66 13.16 14.79
C ARG A 237 -19.40 13.33 16.29
N ARG A 238 -19.87 12.37 17.09
CA ARG A 238 -19.68 12.39 18.54
C ARG A 238 -18.21 12.32 18.91
N LEU A 239 -17.46 11.37 18.35
CA LEU A 239 -16.01 11.27 18.59
C LEU A 239 -15.28 12.56 18.20
N ARG A 240 -15.54 13.09 17.01
CA ARG A 240 -14.87 14.31 16.51
C ARG A 240 -15.12 15.51 17.42
N SER A 241 -16.38 15.74 17.77
CA SER A 241 -16.79 16.89 18.60
C SER A 241 -16.34 16.75 20.05
N GLU A 242 -16.56 15.58 20.66
CA GLU A 242 -16.17 15.34 22.04
C GLU A 242 -14.65 15.35 22.21
N LEU A 243 -13.86 14.99 21.19
CA LEU A 243 -12.40 14.95 21.29
C LEU A 243 -11.68 16.13 20.62
N ASP A 244 -12.39 17.09 20.02
CA ASP A 244 -11.80 18.23 19.29
C ASP A 244 -10.79 17.77 18.21
N LEU A 245 -11.25 16.89 17.31
CA LEU A 245 -10.43 16.30 16.23
C LEU A 245 -10.66 17.01 14.89
N GLU A 246 -9.63 17.05 14.05
CA GLU A 246 -9.78 17.46 12.65
C GLU A 246 -10.57 16.41 11.86
N SER A 247 -10.25 15.13 12.07
CA SER A 247 -10.89 14.02 11.39
C SER A 247 -11.11 12.79 12.27
N VAL A 248 -11.97 11.90 11.81
CA VAL A 248 -12.18 10.55 12.36
C VAL A 248 -12.18 9.56 11.21
N VAL A 249 -11.43 8.47 11.37
CA VAL A 249 -11.41 7.34 10.42
C VAL A 249 -11.92 6.10 11.14
N LEU A 250 -13.18 5.72 10.90
CA LEU A 250 -13.74 4.50 11.48
C LEU A 250 -13.49 3.32 10.54
N THR A 251 -12.74 2.31 10.99
CA THR A 251 -12.53 1.09 10.19
C THR A 251 -13.73 0.15 10.32
N LEU A 252 -14.21 -0.35 9.17
CA LEU A 252 -15.47 -1.10 9.04
C LEU A 252 -15.27 -2.47 8.36
N ASP A 253 -14.11 -3.08 8.58
CA ASP A 253 -13.70 -4.36 8.01
C ASP A 253 -13.92 -4.38 6.47
N LYS A 254 -14.65 -5.38 5.97
CA LYS A 254 -15.00 -5.55 4.55
C LYS A 254 -15.79 -4.40 3.93
N GLN A 255 -16.31 -3.45 4.72
CA GLN A 255 -17.00 -2.26 4.20
C GLN A 255 -16.03 -1.11 3.88
N GLY A 256 -14.75 -1.26 4.25
CA GLY A 256 -13.73 -0.21 4.12
C GLY A 256 -13.67 0.66 5.36
N ALA A 257 -13.74 1.97 5.20
CA ALA A 257 -13.66 2.92 6.31
C ALA A 257 -14.60 4.11 6.09
N LEU A 258 -15.17 4.62 7.18
CA LEU A 258 -15.90 5.88 7.18
C LEU A 258 -14.94 7.01 7.56
N LEU A 259 -14.79 7.99 6.69
CA LEU A 259 -13.99 9.18 6.89
C LEU A 259 -14.89 10.37 7.23
N MET A 260 -14.61 11.08 8.31
CA MET A 260 -15.20 12.37 8.63
C MET A 260 -14.10 13.42 8.76
N VAL A 261 -14.22 14.55 8.06
CA VAL A 261 -13.27 15.67 8.12
C VAL A 261 -14.04 16.96 8.44
N GLY A 262 -13.66 17.68 9.49
CA GLY A 262 -14.34 18.91 9.89
C GLY A 262 -15.84 18.71 10.17
N GLU A 263 -16.66 19.70 9.79
CA GLU A 263 -18.14 19.63 9.87
C GLU A 263 -18.78 18.97 8.63
N GLU A 264 -17.97 18.40 7.73
CA GLU A 264 -18.48 17.82 6.49
C GLU A 264 -19.25 16.52 6.76
N ARG A 265 -20.07 16.14 5.76
CA ARG A 265 -20.78 14.88 5.82
C ARG A 265 -19.77 13.72 5.77
N PRO A 266 -19.87 12.71 6.67
CA PRO A 266 -19.01 11.55 6.59
C PRO A 266 -19.11 10.85 5.25
N GLU A 267 -17.98 10.39 4.75
CA GLU A 267 -17.82 9.71 3.47
C GLU A 267 -17.41 8.26 3.70
N LEU A 268 -18.09 7.32 3.04
CA LEU A 268 -17.65 5.93 3.01
C LEU A 268 -16.58 5.75 1.94
N VAL A 269 -15.39 5.35 2.35
CA VAL A 269 -14.29 4.95 1.48
C VAL A 269 -14.29 3.42 1.41
N PRO A 270 -14.74 2.83 0.29
CA PRO A 270 -14.84 1.38 0.19
C PRO A 270 -13.45 0.73 0.20
N THR A 271 -13.41 -0.55 0.56
CA THR A 271 -12.27 -1.42 0.31
C THR A 271 -12.61 -2.43 -0.79
N VAL A 272 -11.58 -3.09 -1.34
CA VAL A 272 -11.78 -4.19 -2.29
C VAL A 272 -11.87 -5.50 -1.51
N ALA A 273 -12.78 -6.37 -1.94
CA ALA A 273 -12.91 -7.69 -1.34
C ALA A 273 -11.63 -8.50 -1.59
N ARG A 274 -11.04 -9.01 -0.51
CA ARG A 274 -9.78 -9.78 -0.50
C ARG A 274 -10.03 -11.13 0.18
N SER A 275 -9.21 -12.14 -0.13
CA SER A 275 -9.32 -13.44 0.54
C SER A 275 -8.72 -13.37 1.94
N VAL A 276 -9.57 -13.25 2.96
CA VAL A 276 -9.12 -13.06 4.35
C VAL A 276 -8.52 -14.35 4.90
N TYR A 277 -7.26 -14.27 5.29
CA TYR A 277 -6.50 -15.32 5.95
C TYR A 277 -6.33 -15.03 7.45
N ASP A 278 -5.77 -13.88 7.83
CA ASP A 278 -5.56 -13.44 9.21
C ASP A 278 -5.86 -11.94 9.32
N VAL A 279 -6.61 -11.50 10.34
CA VAL A 279 -6.97 -10.08 10.55
C VAL A 279 -6.06 -9.39 11.57
N THR A 280 -5.12 -10.13 12.17
CA THR A 280 -4.20 -9.61 13.17
C THR A 280 -3.26 -8.58 12.54
N GLY A 281 -3.21 -7.35 13.06
CA GLY A 281 -2.32 -6.29 12.57
C GLY A 281 -2.95 -5.29 11.58
N ALA A 282 -4.17 -5.56 11.09
CA ALA A 282 -4.83 -4.70 10.10
C ALA A 282 -5.03 -3.26 10.59
N GLY A 283 -5.29 -3.06 11.89
CA GLY A 283 -5.37 -1.73 12.52
C GLY A 283 -4.05 -0.97 12.43
N ASP A 284 -2.96 -1.59 12.89
CA ASP A 284 -1.60 -1.06 12.82
C ASP A 284 -1.22 -0.63 11.38
N THR A 285 -1.61 -1.43 10.39
CA THR A 285 -1.37 -1.16 8.96
C THR A 285 -2.17 0.03 8.46
N VAL A 286 -3.42 0.18 8.92
CA VAL A 286 -4.22 1.37 8.65
C VAL A 286 -3.54 2.61 9.22
N LEU A 287 -3.12 2.58 10.50
CA LEU A 287 -2.45 3.72 11.12
C LEU A 287 -1.15 4.06 10.39
N ALA A 288 -0.32 3.06 10.09
CA ALA A 288 0.95 3.25 9.40
C ALA A 288 0.76 3.89 8.01
N MET A 289 -0.11 3.32 7.17
CA MET A 289 -0.31 3.81 5.81
C MET A 289 -0.98 5.18 5.79
N LEU A 290 -1.95 5.41 6.68
CA LEU A 290 -2.60 6.71 6.85
C LEU A 290 -1.55 7.78 7.21
N SER A 291 -0.64 7.46 8.14
CA SER A 291 0.43 8.37 8.57
C SER A 291 1.44 8.64 7.47
N ALA A 292 1.89 7.59 6.76
CA ALA A 292 2.83 7.72 5.66
C ALA A 292 2.27 8.56 4.49
N ALA A 293 0.99 8.34 4.14
CA ALA A 293 0.30 9.10 3.10
C ALA A 293 0.08 10.56 3.47
N ARG A 294 -0.38 10.84 4.69
CA ARG A 294 -0.58 12.23 5.16
C ARG A 294 0.75 12.97 5.30
N GLY A 295 1.80 12.30 5.76
CA GLY A 295 3.16 12.85 5.77
C GLY A 295 3.68 13.21 4.37
N ASN A 296 3.26 12.46 3.34
CA ASN A 296 3.55 12.75 1.92
C ASN A 296 2.54 13.73 1.27
N GLY A 297 1.65 14.35 2.06
CA GLY A 297 0.74 15.40 1.61
C GLY A 297 -0.49 14.89 0.84
N CYS A 298 -0.78 13.59 0.83
CA CYS A 298 -2.04 13.06 0.30
C CYS A 298 -3.25 13.66 1.03
N SER A 299 -4.37 13.83 0.33
CA SER A 299 -5.65 14.21 0.96
C SER A 299 -6.14 13.12 1.92
N TRP A 300 -7.10 13.46 2.79
CA TRP A 300 -7.69 12.50 3.73
C TRP A 300 -8.30 11.29 3.00
N ARG A 301 -9.08 11.54 1.95
CA ARG A 301 -9.71 10.48 1.16
C ARG A 301 -8.68 9.54 0.52
N GLU A 302 -7.63 10.10 -0.10
CA GLU A 302 -6.53 9.31 -0.69
C GLU A 302 -5.80 8.48 0.37
N SER A 303 -5.54 9.07 1.54
CA SER A 303 -4.82 8.41 2.62
C SER A 303 -5.62 7.24 3.20
N VAL A 304 -6.95 7.40 3.36
CA VAL A 304 -7.84 6.32 3.77
C VAL A 304 -7.95 5.24 2.69
N ALA A 305 -8.00 5.63 1.40
CA ALA A 305 -8.02 4.66 0.30
C ALA A 305 -6.73 3.81 0.28
N LEU A 306 -5.56 4.44 0.42
CA LEU A 306 -4.28 3.73 0.54
C LEU A 306 -4.22 2.83 1.79
N ALA A 307 -4.74 3.30 2.92
CA ALA A 307 -4.81 2.50 4.14
C ALA A 307 -5.71 1.26 3.98
N ASN A 308 -6.88 1.40 3.34
CA ASN A 308 -7.73 0.26 2.99
C ASN A 308 -7.03 -0.74 2.07
N LEU A 309 -6.23 -0.26 1.11
CA LEU A 309 -5.44 -1.11 0.23
C LEU A 309 -4.37 -1.90 1.00
N ALA A 310 -3.59 -1.22 1.82
CA ALA A 310 -2.52 -1.82 2.60
C ALA A 310 -3.08 -2.87 3.59
N ALA A 311 -4.13 -2.52 4.34
CA ALA A 311 -4.81 -3.46 5.23
C ALA A 311 -5.42 -4.64 4.45
N GLY A 312 -6.00 -4.38 3.28
CA GLY A 312 -6.52 -5.42 2.39
C GLY A 312 -5.46 -6.42 1.92
N LEU A 313 -4.23 -5.96 1.67
CA LEU A 313 -3.10 -6.83 1.30
C LEU A 313 -2.57 -7.62 2.51
N GLU A 314 -2.52 -7.00 3.69
CA GLU A 314 -2.07 -7.68 4.91
C GLU A 314 -2.98 -8.83 5.29
N VAL A 315 -4.30 -8.64 5.21
CA VAL A 315 -5.23 -9.70 5.61
C VAL A 315 -5.19 -10.95 4.72
N GLU A 316 -4.55 -10.89 3.54
CA GLU A 316 -4.31 -12.05 2.68
C GLU A 316 -3.10 -12.91 3.12
N ARG A 317 -2.34 -12.45 4.13
CA ARG A 317 -1.11 -13.10 4.60
C ARG A 317 -1.32 -13.83 5.93
N PHE A 318 -0.45 -14.82 6.19
CA PHE A 318 -0.41 -15.49 7.49
C PHE A 318 0.36 -14.67 8.51
N GLY A 319 -0.35 -14.19 9.54
CA GLY A 319 0.21 -13.39 10.62
C GLY A 319 0.63 -11.98 10.19
N VAL A 320 1.27 -11.28 11.11
CA VAL A 320 1.64 -9.87 10.94
C VAL A 320 2.88 -9.74 10.05
N VAL A 321 2.67 -9.28 8.81
CA VAL A 321 3.72 -9.13 7.79
C VAL A 321 3.67 -7.72 7.23
N PRO A 322 4.82 -7.01 7.18
CA PRO A 322 4.82 -5.67 6.64
C PRO A 322 4.46 -5.68 5.14
N ILE A 323 3.76 -4.63 4.70
CA ILE A 323 3.39 -4.41 3.30
C ILE A 323 4.30 -3.34 2.73
N ASP A 324 5.08 -3.69 1.70
CA ASP A 324 5.98 -2.76 1.05
C ASP A 324 5.17 -1.70 0.29
N LEU A 325 5.67 -0.45 0.26
CA LEU A 325 5.05 0.65 -0.47
C LEU A 325 4.75 0.26 -1.93
N GLU A 326 5.72 -0.38 -2.55
CA GLU A 326 5.67 -0.92 -3.90
C GLU A 326 4.43 -1.79 -4.16
N GLU A 327 4.06 -2.64 -3.22
CA GLU A 327 2.91 -3.52 -3.33
C GLU A 327 1.60 -2.73 -3.24
N VAL A 328 1.53 -1.75 -2.33
CA VAL A 328 0.39 -0.83 -2.23
C VAL A 328 0.23 -0.04 -3.54
N MET A 329 1.33 0.46 -4.11
CA MET A 329 1.34 1.20 -5.38
C MET A 329 0.82 0.33 -6.53
N LEU A 330 1.30 -0.90 -6.65
CA LEU A 330 0.81 -1.84 -7.66
C LEU A 330 -0.68 -2.14 -7.49
N SER A 331 -1.13 -2.39 -6.26
CA SER A 331 -2.53 -2.66 -5.97
C SER A 331 -3.43 -1.48 -6.34
N ALA A 332 -2.97 -0.25 -6.04
CA ALA A 332 -3.66 0.97 -6.44
C ALA A 332 -3.76 1.10 -7.97
N LEU A 333 -2.69 0.76 -8.70
CA LEU A 333 -2.69 0.76 -10.17
C LEU A 333 -3.64 -0.28 -10.77
N GLU A 334 -3.66 -1.49 -10.23
CA GLU A 334 -4.53 -2.57 -10.70
C GLU A 334 -6.02 -2.20 -10.56
N GLN A 335 -6.41 -1.58 -9.45
CA GLN A 335 -7.77 -1.09 -9.26
C GLN A 335 -8.14 0.02 -10.24
N ARG A 336 -7.16 0.86 -10.62
CA ARG A 336 -7.36 1.87 -11.67
C ARG A 336 -7.49 1.24 -13.05
N HIS A 337 -6.68 0.24 -13.38
CA HIS A 337 -6.83 -0.49 -14.63
C HIS A 337 -8.23 -1.09 -14.79
N ALA A 338 -8.77 -1.67 -13.72
CA ALA A 338 -10.11 -2.23 -13.73
C ALA A 338 -11.22 -1.16 -13.96
N SER A 339 -10.99 0.09 -13.56
CA SER A 339 -11.99 1.17 -13.66
C SER A 339 -11.84 2.07 -14.88
N LEU A 340 -10.61 2.33 -15.34
CA LEU A 340 -10.29 3.24 -16.45
C LEU A 340 -9.96 2.52 -17.76
N GLY A 341 -9.86 1.19 -17.77
CA GLY A 341 -9.35 0.43 -18.90
C GLY A 341 -7.85 0.65 -19.13
N LYS A 342 -7.36 0.35 -20.33
CA LYS A 342 -5.92 0.39 -20.69
C LYS A 342 -5.47 1.64 -21.45
N ALA A 343 -6.41 2.47 -21.89
CA ALA A 343 -6.10 3.72 -22.59
C ALA A 343 -5.60 4.78 -21.61
N ARG A 344 -4.49 5.45 -21.93
CA ARG A 344 -3.88 6.51 -21.11
C ARG A 344 -3.41 7.68 -21.96
N THR A 345 -3.42 8.88 -21.38
CA THR A 345 -2.64 10.00 -21.88
C THR A 345 -1.17 9.83 -21.47
N LEU A 346 -0.23 10.46 -22.18
CA LEU A 346 1.18 10.41 -21.77
C LEU A 346 1.39 10.89 -20.33
N GLU A 347 0.73 11.98 -19.94
CA GLU A 347 0.79 12.55 -18.58
C GLU A 347 0.38 11.55 -17.50
N THR A 348 -0.65 10.74 -17.76
CA THR A 348 -1.12 9.73 -16.80
C THR A 348 -0.33 8.42 -16.89
N LEU A 349 0.21 8.09 -18.06
CA LEU A 349 0.99 6.86 -18.27
C LEU A 349 2.34 6.90 -17.55
N LEU A 350 3.04 8.05 -17.58
CA LEU A 350 4.40 8.13 -17.05
C LEU A 350 4.50 7.78 -15.56
N PRO A 351 3.65 8.30 -14.66
CA PRO A 351 3.65 7.89 -13.25
C PRO A 351 3.34 6.40 -13.04
N GLU A 352 2.43 5.82 -13.83
CA GLU A 352 2.10 4.39 -13.73
C GLU A 352 3.28 3.51 -14.11
N LEU A 353 3.99 3.85 -15.20
CA LEU A 353 5.21 3.14 -15.60
C LEU A 353 6.34 3.34 -14.59
N GLY A 354 6.47 4.52 -13.98
CA GLY A 354 7.42 4.78 -12.91
C GLY A 354 7.20 3.86 -11.70
N ALA A 355 5.95 3.68 -11.30
CA ALA A 355 5.59 2.76 -10.22
C ALA A 355 5.88 1.29 -10.56
N HIS A 356 5.57 0.84 -11.78
CA HIS A 356 5.95 -0.52 -12.21
C HIS A 356 7.47 -0.73 -12.23
N ARG A 357 8.25 0.27 -12.65
CA ARG A 357 9.72 0.18 -12.63
C ARG A 357 10.31 0.03 -11.23
N ARG A 358 9.69 0.67 -10.21
CA ARG A 358 10.15 0.54 -8.81
C ARG A 358 10.04 -0.87 -8.27
N VAL A 359 9.09 -1.65 -8.79
CA VAL A 359 8.95 -3.07 -8.46
C VAL A 359 9.78 -3.99 -9.37
N GLY A 360 10.67 -3.40 -10.18
CA GLY A 360 11.57 -4.13 -11.07
C GLY A 360 10.95 -4.58 -12.40
N LYS A 361 9.73 -4.16 -12.75
CA LYS A 361 9.12 -4.52 -14.03
C LYS A 361 9.76 -3.75 -15.19
N ARG A 362 9.98 -4.46 -16.30
CA ARG A 362 10.49 -3.93 -17.58
C ARG A 362 9.34 -3.53 -18.50
N VAL A 363 9.44 -2.37 -19.14
CA VAL A 363 8.47 -1.84 -20.10
C VAL A 363 8.95 -2.13 -21.52
N ALA A 364 8.17 -2.92 -22.24
CA ALA A 364 8.26 -3.04 -23.68
C ALA A 364 7.31 -2.02 -24.35
N MET A 365 7.74 -1.46 -25.47
CA MET A 365 6.93 -0.52 -26.25
C MET A 365 6.93 -0.91 -27.73
N THR A 366 5.76 -0.77 -28.37
CA THR A 366 5.62 -0.83 -29.83
C THR A 366 4.73 0.30 -30.30
N ASN A 367 4.78 0.63 -31.60
CA ASN A 367 3.83 1.57 -32.19
C ASN A 367 3.40 1.16 -33.60
N GLY A 368 2.22 1.63 -33.99
CA GLY A 368 1.68 1.45 -35.34
C GLY A 368 0.30 2.08 -35.51
N CYS A 369 -0.20 2.06 -36.74
CA CYS A 369 -1.54 2.59 -37.04
C CYS A 369 -2.67 1.67 -36.53
N PHE A 370 -2.45 0.35 -36.50
CA PHE A 370 -3.44 -0.68 -36.12
C PHE A 370 -4.82 -0.48 -36.74
N ASP A 371 -4.84 -0.07 -38.00
CA ASP A 371 -6.04 0.40 -38.69
C ASP A 371 -7.08 -0.73 -38.86
N VAL A 372 -6.72 -1.80 -39.60
CA VAL A 372 -7.51 -3.04 -39.63
C VAL A 372 -6.71 -4.12 -38.93
N LEU A 373 -7.12 -4.41 -37.69
CA LEU A 373 -6.55 -5.47 -36.87
C LEU A 373 -6.82 -6.85 -37.49
N HIS A 374 -5.83 -7.73 -37.41
CA HIS A 374 -5.90 -9.08 -37.95
C HIS A 374 -5.00 -10.02 -37.13
N ALA A 375 -5.08 -11.33 -37.37
CA ALA A 375 -4.34 -12.34 -36.61
C ALA A 375 -2.82 -12.08 -36.56
N GLY A 376 -2.23 -11.53 -37.63
CA GLY A 376 -0.84 -11.07 -37.64
C GLY A 376 -0.51 -10.04 -36.56
N HIS A 377 -1.34 -9.02 -36.35
CA HIS A 377 -1.16 -8.03 -35.28
C HIS A 377 -1.31 -8.67 -33.88
N VAL A 378 -2.28 -9.57 -33.71
CA VAL A 378 -2.47 -10.27 -32.42
C VAL A 378 -1.24 -11.13 -32.09
N ALA A 379 -0.70 -11.86 -33.07
CA ALA A 379 0.52 -12.64 -32.89
C ALA A 379 1.73 -11.74 -32.59
N TYR A 380 1.88 -10.64 -33.33
CA TYR A 380 2.95 -9.67 -33.11
C TYR A 380 2.91 -9.06 -31.71
N LEU A 381 1.75 -8.59 -31.24
CA LEU A 381 1.60 -8.00 -29.91
C LEU A 381 1.85 -9.03 -28.81
N ARG A 382 1.45 -10.30 -29.02
CA ARG A 382 1.75 -11.39 -28.09
C ARG A 382 3.24 -11.66 -27.96
N GLU A 383 3.98 -11.64 -29.06
CA GLU A 383 5.45 -11.77 -29.01
C GLU A 383 6.12 -10.53 -28.42
N ALA A 384 5.65 -9.32 -28.78
CA ALA A 384 6.14 -8.07 -28.20
C ALA A 384 5.98 -8.05 -26.67
N ARG A 385 4.86 -8.57 -26.17
CA ARG A 385 4.60 -8.69 -24.73
C ARG A 385 5.58 -9.59 -23.99
N LYS A 386 6.25 -10.54 -24.67
CA LYS A 386 7.28 -11.39 -24.05
C LYS A 386 8.61 -10.67 -23.85
N ALA A 387 8.81 -9.54 -24.52
CA ALA A 387 10.06 -8.79 -24.45
C ALA A 387 10.17 -7.95 -23.16
N GLY A 388 9.08 -7.77 -22.41
CA GLY A 388 9.06 -7.07 -21.13
C GLY A 388 7.95 -7.60 -20.22
N ASP A 389 7.87 -7.05 -19.01
CA ASP A 389 6.81 -7.36 -18.06
C ASP A 389 5.51 -6.60 -18.33
N LEU A 390 5.58 -5.55 -19.16
CA LEU A 390 4.46 -4.73 -19.61
C LEU A 390 4.62 -4.37 -21.09
N LEU A 391 3.51 -4.25 -21.83
CA LEU A 391 3.50 -3.75 -23.21
C LEU A 391 2.68 -2.47 -23.33
N VAL A 392 3.37 -1.39 -23.72
CA VAL A 392 2.76 -0.13 -24.16
C VAL A 392 2.63 -0.11 -25.68
N VAL A 393 1.42 0.08 -26.18
CA VAL A 393 1.12 0.22 -27.60
C VAL A 393 0.81 1.68 -27.91
N ALA A 394 1.70 2.34 -28.63
CA ALA A 394 1.47 3.67 -29.15
C ALA A 394 0.72 3.63 -30.49
N VAL A 395 -0.38 4.36 -30.58
CA VAL A 395 -1.31 4.34 -31.71
C VAL A 395 -1.40 5.73 -32.32
N ASN A 396 -1.29 5.79 -33.64
CA ASN A 396 -1.48 7.03 -34.40
C ASN A 396 -2.94 7.53 -34.32
N ASP A 397 -3.15 8.83 -34.19
CA ASP A 397 -4.46 9.47 -34.37
C ASP A 397 -4.95 9.37 -35.84
N ASP A 398 -6.21 9.74 -36.08
CA ASP A 398 -6.79 9.63 -37.41
C ASP A 398 -6.10 10.57 -38.42
N ALA A 399 -5.76 11.79 -37.99
CA ALA A 399 -5.13 12.79 -38.85
C ALA A 399 -3.72 12.36 -39.31
N SER A 400 -2.91 11.78 -38.42
CA SER A 400 -1.58 11.26 -38.78
C SER A 400 -1.67 10.06 -39.71
N ILE A 401 -2.68 9.20 -39.55
CA ILE A 401 -2.88 8.09 -40.49
C ILE A 401 -3.25 8.61 -41.88
N THR A 402 -4.15 9.59 -41.99
CA THR A 402 -4.50 10.20 -43.28
C THR A 402 -3.27 10.82 -43.95
N ARG A 403 -2.41 11.52 -43.19
CA ARG A 403 -1.14 12.06 -43.72
C ARG A 403 -0.19 10.97 -44.21
N LEU A 404 -0.09 9.87 -43.47
CA LEU A 404 0.85 8.77 -43.77
C LEU A 404 0.37 7.84 -44.90
N LYS A 405 -0.95 7.64 -45.04
CA LYS A 405 -1.52 6.62 -45.94
C LYS A 405 -2.44 7.17 -47.03
N GLY A 406 -2.81 8.45 -46.98
CA GLY A 406 -3.67 9.11 -47.96
C GLY A 406 -5.15 9.17 -47.58
N GLU A 407 -5.94 9.81 -48.45
CA GLU A 407 -7.40 9.93 -48.30
C GLU A 407 -8.10 8.56 -48.25
N GLY A 408 -9.14 8.44 -47.42
CA GLY A 408 -9.86 7.18 -47.18
C GLY A 408 -9.23 6.29 -46.10
N ARG A 409 -8.20 6.77 -45.39
CA ARG A 409 -7.60 6.12 -44.22
C ARG A 409 -7.59 7.09 -43.02
N PRO A 410 -7.82 6.61 -41.78
CA PRO A 410 -8.04 5.21 -41.41
C PRO A 410 -9.44 4.68 -41.78
N VAL A 411 -9.58 3.35 -41.83
CA VAL A 411 -10.87 2.67 -42.01
C VAL A 411 -11.62 2.61 -40.69
N ASN A 412 -10.93 2.29 -39.60
CA ASN A 412 -11.48 2.33 -38.25
C ASN A 412 -10.99 3.59 -37.54
N GLY A 413 -11.92 4.35 -36.95
CA GLY A 413 -11.59 5.56 -36.21
C GLY A 413 -10.74 5.28 -34.97
N GLU A 414 -10.10 6.34 -34.45
CA GLU A 414 -9.21 6.25 -33.29
C GLU A 414 -9.84 5.53 -32.09
N ALA A 415 -11.06 5.92 -31.73
CA ALA A 415 -11.76 5.35 -30.57
C ALA A 415 -11.93 3.83 -30.68
N ASP A 416 -12.30 3.33 -31.87
CA ASP A 416 -12.51 1.90 -32.11
C ASP A 416 -11.17 1.14 -32.04
N ARG A 417 -10.11 1.70 -32.63
CA ARG A 417 -8.77 1.09 -32.60
C ARG A 417 -8.23 0.99 -31.18
N VAL A 418 -8.37 2.06 -30.40
CA VAL A 418 -7.96 2.08 -28.99
C VAL A 418 -8.74 1.08 -28.17
N LEU A 419 -10.07 0.99 -28.36
CA LEU A 419 -10.91 0.04 -27.66
C LEU A 419 -10.49 -1.40 -27.95
N VAL A 420 -10.37 -1.79 -29.22
CA VAL A 420 -10.01 -3.16 -29.60
C VAL A 420 -8.63 -3.53 -29.04
N LEU A 421 -7.65 -2.63 -29.13
CA LEU A 421 -6.31 -2.86 -28.56
C LEU A 421 -6.34 -2.99 -27.03
N SER A 422 -7.18 -2.20 -26.35
CA SER A 422 -7.32 -2.25 -24.90
C SER A 422 -7.89 -3.58 -24.40
N GLU A 423 -8.69 -4.27 -25.21
CA GLU A 423 -9.25 -5.59 -24.88
C GLU A 423 -8.27 -6.75 -25.16
N LEU A 424 -7.13 -6.51 -25.81
CA LEU A 424 -6.16 -7.56 -26.05
C LEU A 424 -5.38 -7.87 -24.76
N GLU A 425 -5.36 -9.14 -24.37
CA GLU A 425 -4.65 -9.63 -23.18
C GLU A 425 -3.16 -9.26 -23.19
N SER A 426 -2.52 -9.27 -24.36
CA SER A 426 -1.08 -8.98 -24.49
C SER A 426 -0.74 -7.49 -24.39
N VAL A 427 -1.72 -6.59 -24.29
CA VAL A 427 -1.51 -5.14 -24.21
C VAL A 427 -1.82 -4.70 -22.79
N ASP A 428 -0.90 -3.96 -22.15
CA ASP A 428 -1.12 -3.41 -20.81
C ASP A 428 -1.56 -1.95 -20.89
N TYR A 429 -1.01 -1.19 -21.84
CA TYR A 429 -1.31 0.23 -22.04
C TYR A 429 -1.49 0.59 -23.51
N VAL A 430 -2.42 1.50 -23.79
CA VAL A 430 -2.59 2.12 -25.11
C VAL A 430 -2.44 3.63 -24.97
N VAL A 431 -1.58 4.25 -25.77
CA VAL A 431 -1.37 5.70 -25.80
C VAL A 431 -1.52 6.22 -27.23
N VAL A 432 -2.27 7.30 -27.40
CA VAL A 432 -2.47 7.92 -28.73
C VAL A 432 -1.44 9.03 -28.93
N PHE A 433 -0.95 9.20 -30.16
CA PHE A 433 -0.12 10.33 -30.57
C PHE A 433 -0.50 10.90 -31.93
N ASP A 434 -0.30 12.20 -32.09
CA ASP A 434 -0.72 13.01 -33.24
C ASP A 434 0.41 13.31 -34.26
N ARG A 435 1.63 12.89 -33.94
CA ARG A 435 2.82 13.09 -34.76
C ARG A 435 3.05 11.94 -35.75
N ASP A 436 3.82 12.20 -36.79
CA ASP A 436 4.13 11.18 -37.81
C ASP A 436 5.04 10.07 -37.25
N THR A 437 5.85 10.39 -36.23
CA THR A 437 6.77 9.46 -35.56
C THR A 437 6.57 9.42 -34.05
N PRO A 438 6.75 8.25 -33.40
CA PRO A 438 6.59 8.09 -31.96
C PRO A 438 7.77 8.62 -31.13
N THR A 439 8.78 9.27 -31.73
CA THR A 439 10.06 9.61 -31.06
C THR A 439 9.87 10.36 -29.75
N HIS A 440 8.97 11.34 -29.69
CA HIS A 440 8.67 12.08 -28.44
C HIS A 440 8.10 11.18 -27.33
N LEU A 441 7.30 10.16 -27.69
CA LEU A 441 6.81 9.18 -26.72
C LEU A 441 7.97 8.28 -26.26
N ILE A 442 8.85 7.87 -27.16
CA ILE A 442 10.02 7.05 -26.81
C ILE A 442 10.96 7.81 -25.87
N GLU A 443 11.20 9.10 -26.13
CA GLU A 443 12.02 9.98 -25.28
C GLU A 443 11.40 10.17 -23.89
N ALA A 444 10.07 10.28 -23.81
CA ALA A 444 9.37 10.45 -22.54
C ALA A 444 9.24 9.14 -21.75
N ILE A 445 8.79 8.07 -22.41
CA ILE A 445 8.53 6.75 -21.79
C ILE A 445 9.84 6.04 -21.46
N ARG A 446 10.86 6.22 -22.30
CA ARG A 446 12.17 5.54 -22.23
C ARG A 446 12.03 4.03 -22.02
N PRO A 447 11.35 3.30 -22.93
CA PRO A 447 11.10 1.87 -22.75
C PRO A 447 12.41 1.08 -22.65
N GLU A 448 12.48 0.09 -21.77
CA GLU A 448 13.63 -0.81 -21.68
C GLU A 448 13.76 -1.67 -22.94
N VAL A 449 12.64 -1.93 -23.63
CA VAL A 449 12.64 -2.66 -24.90
C VAL A 449 11.73 -1.98 -25.93
N LEU A 450 12.28 -1.64 -27.09
CA LEU A 450 11.53 -1.18 -28.25
C LEU A 450 11.32 -2.34 -29.23
N VAL A 451 10.07 -2.70 -29.47
CA VAL A 451 9.70 -3.83 -30.32
C VAL A 451 9.23 -3.33 -31.68
N LYS A 452 9.74 -3.96 -32.75
CA LYS A 452 9.30 -3.74 -34.14
C LYS A 452 9.15 -5.04 -34.90
N GLY A 453 8.36 -5.00 -35.99
CA GLY A 453 8.26 -6.13 -36.91
C GLY A 453 9.58 -6.37 -37.66
N ALA A 454 9.83 -7.61 -38.07
CA ALA A 454 11.04 -8.01 -38.78
C ALA A 454 11.20 -7.40 -40.19
N ASP A 455 10.22 -6.63 -40.67
CA ASP A 455 10.30 -5.87 -41.91
C ASP A 455 11.31 -4.69 -41.82
N TYR A 456 11.79 -4.36 -40.63
CA TYR A 456 12.75 -3.28 -40.38
C TYR A 456 14.13 -3.85 -40.02
N THR A 457 15.21 -3.24 -40.51
CA THR A 457 16.53 -3.39 -39.89
C THR A 457 16.62 -2.50 -38.64
N ARG A 458 17.55 -2.81 -37.72
CA ARG A 458 17.73 -2.03 -36.46
C ARG A 458 17.83 -0.53 -36.74
N ASP A 459 18.65 -0.16 -37.72
CA ASP A 459 18.95 1.22 -38.13
C ASP A 459 17.74 1.93 -38.77
N GLN A 460 16.75 1.17 -39.24
CA GLN A 460 15.49 1.69 -39.78
C GLN A 460 14.41 1.88 -38.70
N VAL A 461 14.64 1.41 -37.47
CA VAL A 461 13.71 1.58 -36.37
C VAL A 461 13.76 3.04 -35.89
N VAL A 462 12.64 3.74 -36.06
CA VAL A 462 12.45 5.08 -35.52
C VAL A 462 12.57 5.06 -34.01
N GLY A 463 13.53 5.83 -33.47
CA GLY A 463 13.84 5.90 -32.04
C GLY A 463 14.98 4.98 -31.57
N HIS A 464 15.64 4.23 -32.47
CA HIS A 464 16.73 3.33 -32.08
C HIS A 464 17.89 4.05 -31.37
N GLU A 465 18.33 5.21 -31.88
CA GLU A 465 19.41 6.01 -31.28
C GLU A 465 19.07 6.46 -29.85
N VAL A 466 17.79 6.79 -29.60
CA VAL A 466 17.31 7.21 -28.28
C VAL A 466 17.38 6.04 -27.30
N VAL A 467 16.88 4.87 -27.71
CA VAL A 467 16.86 3.64 -26.90
C VAL A 467 18.28 3.17 -26.58
N ASP A 468 19.14 3.11 -27.61
CA ASP A 468 20.55 2.73 -27.47
C ASP A 468 21.29 3.72 -26.55
N GLY A 469 20.96 5.02 -26.64
CA GLY A 469 21.58 6.09 -25.84
C GLY A 469 21.41 5.95 -24.33
N TYR A 470 20.42 5.18 -23.86
CA TYR A 470 20.26 4.86 -22.44
C TYR A 470 20.40 3.36 -22.11
N GLY A 471 20.89 2.56 -23.06
CA GLY A 471 21.15 1.14 -22.88
C GLY A 471 19.90 0.24 -22.94
N GLY A 472 18.83 0.70 -23.58
CA GLY A 472 17.67 -0.14 -23.87
C GLY A 472 17.93 -1.14 -25.01
N GLU A 473 16.97 -2.04 -25.24
CA GLU A 473 17.07 -3.10 -26.24
C GLU A 473 16.11 -2.87 -27.40
N ILE A 474 16.51 -3.29 -28.60
CA ILE A 474 15.64 -3.30 -29.78
C ILE A 474 15.40 -4.74 -30.18
N VAL A 475 14.13 -5.13 -30.19
CA VAL A 475 13.71 -6.50 -30.53
C VAL A 475 12.90 -6.48 -31.82
N LEU A 476 13.37 -7.25 -32.80
CA LEU A 476 12.69 -7.44 -34.08
C LEU A 476 11.93 -8.77 -34.04
N VAL A 477 10.60 -8.70 -34.12
CA VAL A 477 9.70 -9.86 -34.05
C VAL A 477 9.30 -10.29 -35.46
N GLY A 478 9.48 -11.57 -35.77
CA GLY A 478 9.05 -12.16 -37.03
C GLY A 478 7.56 -11.99 -37.29
N LEU A 479 7.19 -11.51 -38.48
CA LEU A 479 5.80 -11.43 -38.92
C LEU A 479 5.37 -12.78 -39.50
N ARG A 480 4.12 -13.19 -39.24
CA ARG A 480 3.53 -14.34 -39.94
C ARG A 480 3.31 -13.94 -41.41
N GLU A 481 3.95 -14.65 -42.33
CA GLU A 481 3.83 -14.42 -43.78
C GLU A 481 2.36 -14.45 -44.26
N GLY A 482 1.98 -13.50 -45.13
CA GLY A 482 0.72 -13.53 -45.88
C GLY A 482 -0.47 -12.73 -45.30
N LEU A 483 -0.33 -12.06 -44.16
CA LEU A 483 -1.40 -11.28 -43.51
C LEU A 483 -0.97 -9.82 -43.30
N SER A 484 -1.28 -8.94 -44.26
CA SER A 484 -1.17 -7.48 -44.08
C SER A 484 -2.53 -6.82 -44.29
N THR A 485 -2.79 -5.72 -43.58
CA THR A 485 -4.01 -4.92 -43.75
C THR A 485 -4.29 -4.58 -45.22
N THR A 486 -3.26 -4.22 -45.99
CA THR A 486 -3.38 -3.90 -47.41
C THR A 486 -3.76 -5.12 -48.25
N ASN A 487 -3.23 -6.30 -47.93
CA ASN A 487 -3.57 -7.53 -48.65
C ASN A 487 -4.98 -8.05 -48.31
N ILE A 488 -5.45 -7.85 -47.07
CA ILE A 488 -6.82 -8.21 -46.67
C ILE A 488 -7.83 -7.31 -47.38
N LEU A 489 -7.56 -6.01 -47.47
CA LEU A 489 -8.45 -5.07 -48.15
C LEU A 489 -8.47 -5.27 -49.66
N ARG A 490 -7.31 -5.54 -50.29
CA ARG A 490 -7.27 -5.95 -51.70
C ARG A 490 -8.07 -7.23 -51.97
N LYS A 491 -8.03 -8.22 -51.08
CA LYS A 491 -8.86 -9.43 -51.21
C LYS A 491 -10.36 -9.14 -51.13
N LEU A 492 -10.77 -8.13 -50.36
CA LEU A 492 -12.17 -7.68 -50.26
C LEU A 492 -12.61 -6.92 -51.53
N GLU A 493 -11.73 -6.11 -52.13
CA GLU A 493 -11.98 -5.42 -53.40
C GLU A 493 -12.00 -6.40 -54.59
N ASP A 494 -11.18 -7.45 -54.57
CA ASP A 494 -11.07 -8.45 -55.64
C ASP A 494 -12.17 -9.55 -55.59
N GLY A 495 -13.11 -9.47 -54.64
CA GLY A 495 -14.33 -10.30 -54.62
C GLY A 495 -14.11 -11.82 -54.51
N LYS A 496 -12.97 -12.26 -53.97
CA LYS A 496 -12.70 -13.69 -53.73
C LYS A 496 -12.61 -13.96 -52.23
N GLY A 497 -13.78 -14.23 -51.66
CA GLY A 497 -13.95 -14.84 -50.34
C GLY A 497 -13.42 -16.26 -50.29
#